data_AF-A0A2N1HCM1-F1
#
_entry.id   AF-A0A2N1HCM1-F1
#
_cell.length_a   1.000
_cell.length_b   1.000
_cell.length_c   1.000
_cell.angle_alpha   90.00
_cell.angle_beta   90.00
_cell.angle_gamma   90.00
#
_symmetry.space_group_name_H-M   'P 1'
#
loop_
_entity.id
_entity.type
_entity.pdbx_description
1 polymer ?
#
loop_
_entity_poly.entity_id
_entity_poly.type
_entity_poly.pdbx_seq_one_letter_code
_entity_poly.pdbx_strand_id
1 'polypeptide(L)'
;MDNTVLRKEFLITKNNIESYYWAFFHSNGEIDITPTVLYAQMCDDPHKKKVWERSTRDKYAEIVGMFFRTMKLFGTSIQTLSSTETQGFMQAYYMKELPFQTKTGKPTSASRMEAVETVLVDLIDESVKFGFRELDNISFKYQEEYTSDIDPADFIYACYIPSELFEQLLKHLERKSEFERDRDELAMRFGYEIGVRTEELVRNNNWSMKKIKAARLKWKLGDEIEWKNLIGKGGGGGKSRDVMIKPDLVEKLFEHMDKHEEIYASSEHLYCQADGTLLGAKHGTNTFYNAKINFNNSELNFKSFQKLRHSYATNLTLWGIKYGLPTRLVQDRLGHSDASTTELYQEVAHLINGNVKLSEEIRMVRLDKRKNAQREKEKNNG
;
A
#
# COMPACT_ATOMS: atom_id res chain seq x y z
N MET A 1 21.87 -12.26 25.78
CA MET A 1 21.65 -10.81 25.92
C MET A 1 20.34 -10.48 25.23
N ASP A 2 19.35 -10.05 25.99
CA ASP A 2 18.06 -9.65 25.44
C ASP A 2 18.26 -8.33 24.69
N ASN A 3 18.42 -8.45 23.37
CA ASN A 3 18.87 -7.38 22.48
C ASN A 3 17.69 -6.74 21.75
N THR A 4 16.52 -6.59 22.38
CA THR A 4 15.42 -5.84 21.76
C THR A 4 15.79 -4.36 21.71
N VAL A 5 15.70 -3.72 20.54
CA VAL A 5 15.71 -2.25 20.47
C VAL A 5 14.46 -1.79 21.21
N LEU A 6 14.64 -1.25 22.40
CA LEU A 6 13.55 -0.63 23.13
C LEU A 6 13.28 0.69 22.42
N ARG A 7 12.16 0.77 21.69
CA ARG A 7 11.64 2.03 21.17
C ARG A 7 10.33 2.34 21.86
N LYS A 8 10.12 3.59 22.23
CA LYS A 8 8.87 4.06 22.84
C LYS A 8 8.29 5.18 22.01
N GLU A 9 6.98 5.11 21.78
CA GLU A 9 6.24 6.14 21.07
C GLU A 9 5.93 7.30 22.01
N PHE A 10 6.01 8.52 21.49
CA PHE A 10 5.66 9.75 22.18
C PHE A 10 4.77 10.62 21.30
N LEU A 11 3.77 11.24 21.92
CA LEU A 11 2.93 12.26 21.29
C LEU A 11 3.49 13.64 21.62
N ILE A 12 3.78 14.42 20.58
CA ILE A 12 4.22 15.81 20.70
C ILE A 12 3.16 16.69 20.05
N THR A 13 2.68 17.68 20.79
CA THR A 13 1.74 18.69 20.29
C THR A 13 2.47 20.00 20.10
N LYS A 14 2.61 20.45 18.85
CA LYS A 14 3.25 21.73 18.50
C LYS A 14 2.30 22.51 17.61
N ASN A 15 1.97 23.75 17.99
CA ASN A 15 1.02 24.61 17.26
C ASN A 15 -0.34 23.93 16.97
N ASN A 16 -0.90 23.22 17.96
CA ASN A 16 -2.13 22.41 17.83
C ASN A 16 -2.06 21.28 16.79
N ILE A 17 -0.86 20.90 16.36
CA ILE A 17 -0.64 19.73 15.52
C ILE A 17 -0.06 18.64 16.40
N GLU A 18 -0.82 17.56 16.56
CA GLU A 18 -0.36 16.33 17.20
C GLU A 18 0.52 15.54 16.24
N SER A 19 1.67 15.08 16.74
CA SER A 19 2.61 14.28 15.98
C SER A 19 3.21 13.19 16.86
N TYR A 20 3.17 11.96 16.35
CA TYR A 20 3.79 10.79 16.99
C TYR A 20 5.24 10.66 16.55
N TYR A 21 6.15 10.44 17.51
CA TYR A 21 7.58 10.19 17.32
C TYR A 21 8.01 8.95 18.10
N TRP A 22 9.21 8.45 17.80
CA TRP A 22 9.81 7.32 18.49
C TRP A 22 11.13 7.76 19.07
N ALA A 23 11.35 7.47 20.35
CA ALA A 23 12.68 7.51 20.95
C ALA A 23 13.23 6.09 21.08
N PHE A 24 14.54 5.98 20.94
CA PHE A 24 15.29 4.73 21.03
C PHE A 24 15.98 4.66 22.38
N PHE A 25 16.08 3.46 22.93
CA PHE A 25 16.64 3.22 24.25
C PHE A 25 17.64 2.07 24.21
N HIS A 26 18.65 2.19 25.06
CA HIS A 26 19.56 1.11 25.42
C HIS A 26 18.85 0.08 26.30
N SER A 27 19.44 -1.11 26.46
CA SER A 27 18.89 -2.19 27.28
C SER A 27 18.82 -1.84 28.77
N ASN A 28 19.63 -0.88 29.24
CA ASN A 28 19.58 -0.34 30.60
C ASN A 28 18.47 0.71 30.80
N GLY A 29 17.68 1.03 29.76
CA GLY A 29 16.61 2.03 29.82
C GLY A 29 17.06 3.47 29.58
N GLU A 30 18.35 3.73 29.32
CA GLU A 30 18.83 5.05 28.92
C GLU A 30 18.44 5.36 27.49
N ILE A 31 18.15 6.64 27.20
CA ILE A 31 17.81 7.08 25.85
C ILE A 31 19.04 7.05 24.95
N ASP A 32 18.90 6.47 23.77
CA ASP A 32 19.91 6.53 22.72
C ASP A 32 19.72 7.82 21.93
N ILE A 33 20.49 8.84 22.31
CA ILE A 33 20.29 10.23 21.86
C ILE A 33 20.45 10.35 20.34
N THR A 34 21.50 9.75 19.78
CA THR A 34 21.85 9.90 18.36
C THR A 34 20.73 9.46 17.41
N PRO A 35 20.25 8.20 17.42
CA PRO A 35 19.14 7.78 16.56
C PRO A 35 17.84 8.52 16.89
N THR A 36 17.61 8.90 18.16
CA THR A 36 16.39 9.62 18.55
C THR A 36 16.34 11.02 17.94
N VAL A 37 17.43 11.78 18.05
CA VAL A 37 17.53 13.14 17.51
C VAL A 37 17.47 13.10 15.99
N LEU A 38 18.28 12.26 15.34
CA LEU A 38 18.30 12.20 13.88
C LEU A 38 16.95 11.77 13.30
N TYR A 39 16.31 10.76 13.87
CA TYR A 39 14.98 10.34 13.46
C TYR A 39 13.93 11.46 13.60
N ALA A 40 13.95 12.19 14.72
CA ALA A 40 13.04 13.31 14.92
C ALA A 40 13.24 14.40 13.86
N GLN A 41 14.49 14.71 13.52
CA GLN A 41 14.81 15.70 12.48
C GLN A 41 14.38 15.26 11.09
N MET A 42 14.59 13.98 10.73
CA MET A 42 14.08 13.41 9.48
C MET A 42 12.56 13.55 9.37
N CYS A 43 11.83 13.39 10.49
CA CYS A 43 10.38 13.53 10.54
C CYS A 43 9.90 14.99 10.47
N ASP A 44 10.77 15.95 10.82
CA ASP A 44 10.48 17.38 10.91
C ASP A 44 10.93 18.18 9.67
N ASP A 45 11.54 17.52 8.67
CA ASP A 45 12.05 18.17 7.46
C ASP A 45 10.99 19.10 6.80
N PRO A 46 11.20 20.43 6.85
CA PRO A 46 10.24 21.42 6.36
C PRO A 46 10.15 21.43 4.84
N HIS A 47 11.10 20.86 4.10
CA HIS A 47 11.00 20.68 2.64
C HIS A 47 10.11 19.48 2.29
N LYS A 48 10.00 18.50 3.19
CA LYS A 48 9.04 17.41 3.10
C LYS A 48 7.63 17.80 3.57
N LYS A 49 7.42 19.04 4.08
CA LYS A 49 6.17 19.81 4.37
C LYS A 49 4.94 19.06 4.94
N LYS A 50 5.02 17.78 5.28
CA LYS A 50 3.85 16.91 5.45
C LYS A 50 3.99 16.15 6.75
N VAL A 51 2.95 16.18 7.57
CA VAL A 51 2.81 15.22 8.68
C VAL A 51 2.86 13.83 8.05
N TRP A 52 3.94 13.10 8.29
CA TRP A 52 4.02 11.71 7.83
C TRP A 52 2.89 10.92 8.49
N GLU A 53 2.21 10.08 7.71
CA GLU A 53 1.26 9.13 8.29
C GLU A 53 1.99 8.31 9.37
N ARG A 54 1.35 8.05 10.51
CA ARG A 54 1.95 7.32 11.65
C ARG A 54 2.62 6.01 11.22
N SER A 55 2.02 5.32 10.24
CA SER A 55 2.55 4.08 9.67
C SER A 55 3.86 4.26 8.89
N THR A 56 4.08 5.41 8.25
CA THR A 56 5.34 5.74 7.58
C THR A 56 6.42 6.02 8.63
N ARG A 57 6.10 6.83 9.64
CA ARG A 57 7.01 7.13 10.75
C ARG A 57 7.46 5.86 11.47
N ASP A 58 6.53 4.95 11.76
CA ASP A 58 6.82 3.67 12.40
C ASP A 58 7.80 2.80 11.58
N LYS A 59 7.63 2.75 10.25
CA LYS A 59 8.55 2.04 9.34
C LYS A 59 9.93 2.67 9.29
N TYR A 60 10.01 4.00 9.29
CA TYR A 60 11.30 4.69 9.30
C TYR A 60 12.02 4.45 10.64
N ALA A 61 11.28 4.51 11.75
CA ALA A 61 11.83 4.20 13.07
C ALA A 61 12.35 2.76 13.14
N GLU A 62 11.65 1.80 12.53
CA GLU A 62 12.12 0.41 12.42
C GLU A 62 13.46 0.33 11.68
N ILE A 63 13.58 1.01 10.53
CA ILE A 63 14.80 1.01 9.71
C ILE A 63 15.97 1.67 10.45
N VAL A 64 15.75 2.86 11.03
CA VAL A 64 16.77 3.58 11.80
C VAL A 64 17.22 2.77 13.01
N GLY A 65 16.28 2.27 13.81
CA GLY A 65 16.62 1.47 15.01
C GLY A 65 17.38 0.20 14.66
N MET A 66 17.01 -0.45 13.57
CA MET A 66 17.70 -1.62 13.04
C MET A 66 19.12 -1.32 12.61
N PHE A 67 19.32 -0.22 11.88
CA PHE A 67 20.63 0.21 11.40
C PHE A 67 21.59 0.53 12.55
N PHE A 68 21.17 1.37 13.50
CA PHE A 68 21.99 1.69 14.68
C PHE A 68 22.27 0.47 15.57
N ARG A 69 21.34 -0.48 15.64
CA ARG A 69 21.59 -1.75 16.33
C ARG A 69 22.67 -2.57 15.64
N THR A 70 22.63 -2.66 14.32
CA THR A 70 23.70 -3.33 13.55
C THR A 70 25.04 -2.66 13.80
N MET A 71 25.07 -1.33 13.76
CA MET A 71 26.31 -0.57 13.99
C MET A 71 26.93 -0.90 15.35
N LYS A 72 26.13 -0.91 16.41
CA LYS A 72 26.57 -1.30 17.76
C LYS A 72 27.10 -2.74 17.82
N LEU A 73 26.43 -3.67 17.13
CA LEU A 73 26.84 -5.08 17.10
C LEU A 73 28.24 -5.25 16.50
N PHE A 74 28.57 -4.46 15.49
CA PHE A 74 29.85 -4.50 14.79
C PHE A 74 30.87 -3.47 15.31
N GLY A 75 30.56 -2.77 16.40
CA GLY A 75 31.47 -1.80 17.02
C GLY A 75 31.75 -0.55 16.17
N THR A 76 30.81 -0.17 15.30
CA THR A 76 30.92 1.04 14.45
C THR A 76 29.98 2.14 14.93
N SER A 77 30.17 3.35 14.41
CA SER A 77 29.45 4.56 14.79
C SER A 77 29.11 5.39 13.56
N ILE A 78 28.16 6.32 13.67
CA ILE A 78 27.72 7.11 12.51
C ILE A 78 28.83 8.06 12.02
N GLN A 79 29.71 8.44 12.93
CA GLN A 79 30.94 9.21 12.69
C GLN A 79 31.92 8.42 11.82
N THR A 80 32.11 7.13 12.12
CA THR A 80 33.18 6.31 11.54
C THR A 80 32.72 5.43 10.38
N LEU A 81 31.42 5.40 10.10
CA LEU A 81 30.83 4.51 9.11
C LEU A 81 31.42 4.74 7.71
N SER A 82 31.69 3.65 7.01
CA SER A 82 32.22 3.61 5.65
C SER A 82 31.19 3.04 4.67
N SER A 83 31.42 3.27 3.36
CA SER A 83 30.62 2.65 2.30
C SER A 83 30.65 1.12 2.34
N THR A 84 31.75 0.52 2.79
CA THR A 84 31.85 -0.94 2.91
C THR A 84 30.91 -1.47 3.99
N GLU A 85 30.83 -0.80 5.14
CA GLU A 85 29.94 -1.21 6.22
C GLU A 85 28.46 -1.00 5.86
N THR A 86 28.11 0.09 5.18
CA THR A 86 26.72 0.29 4.72
C THR A 86 26.31 -0.68 3.64
N GLN A 87 27.19 -1.00 2.69
CA GLN A 87 26.93 -2.04 1.70
C GLN A 87 26.80 -3.42 2.35
N GLY A 88 27.65 -3.73 3.33
CA GLY A 88 27.54 -4.95 4.15
C GLY A 88 26.20 -5.03 4.90
N PHE A 89 25.75 -3.92 5.50
CA PHE A 89 24.43 -3.83 6.10
C PHE A 89 23.31 -4.07 5.08
N MET A 90 23.38 -3.43 3.91
CA MET A 90 22.36 -3.57 2.87
C MET A 90 22.28 -5.00 2.35
N GLN A 91 23.43 -5.65 2.11
CA GLN A 91 23.47 -7.05 1.69
C GLN A 91 22.92 -7.98 2.77
N ALA A 92 23.33 -7.82 4.03
CA ALA A 92 22.81 -8.63 5.13
C ALA A 92 21.30 -8.43 5.34
N TYR A 93 20.81 -7.20 5.17
CA TYR A 93 19.38 -6.89 5.26
C TYR A 93 18.59 -7.50 4.08
N TYR A 94 19.15 -7.44 2.88
CA TYR A 94 18.61 -8.08 1.68
C TYR A 94 18.50 -9.59 1.88
N MET A 95 19.56 -10.25 2.34
CA MET A 95 19.62 -11.70 2.55
C MET A 95 18.92 -12.18 3.84
N LYS A 96 18.42 -11.25 4.67
CA LYS A 96 17.85 -11.52 6.00
C LYS A 96 18.80 -12.25 6.94
N GLU A 97 20.07 -11.85 6.89
CA GLU A 97 21.15 -12.41 7.70
C GLU A 97 21.42 -11.63 8.97
N LEU A 98 20.80 -10.45 9.14
CA LEU A 98 20.90 -9.72 10.39
C LEU A 98 20.27 -10.53 11.53
N PRO A 99 20.87 -10.53 12.74
CA PRO A 99 20.51 -11.43 13.84
C PRO A 99 19.10 -11.18 14.42
N PHE A 100 18.43 -10.13 13.97
CA PHE A 100 17.10 -9.73 14.41
C PHE A 100 16.05 -9.80 13.29
N GLN A 101 16.42 -10.25 12.09
CA GLN A 101 15.46 -10.53 11.02
C GLN A 101 15.00 -11.98 11.11
N THR A 102 13.70 -12.20 10.88
CA THR A 102 13.18 -13.56 10.71
C THR A 102 13.71 -14.13 9.41
N LYS A 103 14.45 -15.25 9.50
CA LYS A 103 14.93 -15.98 8.33
C LYS A 103 13.73 -16.63 7.64
N THR A 104 13.45 -16.21 6.40
CA THR A 104 12.35 -16.78 5.60
C THR A 104 12.84 -17.55 4.37
N GLY A 105 14.15 -17.71 4.18
CA GLY A 105 14.74 -18.31 2.98
C GLY A 105 14.48 -17.54 1.68
N LYS A 106 14.00 -16.29 1.78
CA LYS A 106 13.75 -15.41 0.64
C LYS A 106 14.32 -14.03 0.96
N PRO A 107 14.97 -13.38 -0.01
CA PRO A 107 15.49 -12.05 0.21
C PRO A 107 14.38 -11.01 0.41
N THR A 108 14.77 -9.85 0.92
CA THR A 108 13.92 -8.67 1.02
C THR A 108 13.65 -8.13 -0.39
N SER A 109 12.41 -7.71 -0.66
CA SER A 109 12.02 -7.22 -2.00
C SER A 109 12.72 -5.92 -2.37
N ALA A 110 13.02 -5.71 -3.66
CA ALA A 110 13.63 -4.49 -4.19
C ALA A 110 12.94 -3.20 -3.70
N SER A 111 11.60 -3.15 -3.74
CA SER A 111 10.84 -1.98 -3.24
C SER A 111 11.01 -1.69 -1.74
N ARG A 112 11.32 -2.71 -0.93
CA ARG A 112 11.63 -2.55 0.49
C ARG A 112 13.09 -2.14 0.67
N MET A 113 14.00 -2.61 -0.20
CA MET A 113 15.39 -2.15 -0.24
C MET A 113 15.50 -0.68 -0.64
N GLU A 114 14.79 -0.24 -1.68
CA GLU A 114 14.68 1.18 -2.08
C GLU A 114 14.18 2.05 -0.92
N ALA A 115 13.20 1.55 -0.15
CA ALA A 115 12.71 2.26 1.01
C ALA A 115 13.78 2.36 2.12
N VAL A 116 14.55 1.30 2.35
CA VAL A 116 15.68 1.32 3.31
C VAL A 116 16.75 2.29 2.86
N GLU A 117 17.18 2.21 1.60
CA GLU A 117 18.15 3.14 1.01
C GLU A 117 17.70 4.59 1.19
N THR A 118 16.44 4.91 0.81
CA THR A 118 15.89 6.26 0.96
C THR A 118 15.98 6.77 2.40
N VAL A 119 15.57 5.94 3.36
CA VAL A 119 15.60 6.31 4.79
C VAL A 119 17.02 6.52 5.27
N LEU A 120 17.97 5.68 4.84
CA LEU A 120 19.34 5.75 5.33
C LEU A 120 20.14 6.87 4.67
N VAL A 121 19.88 7.20 3.40
CA VAL A 121 20.42 8.41 2.77
C VAL A 121 19.95 9.65 3.51
N ASP A 122 18.63 9.77 3.74
CA ASP A 122 18.05 10.87 4.53
C ASP A 122 18.69 10.97 5.94
N LEU A 123 18.95 9.82 6.57
CA LEU A 123 19.59 9.75 7.88
C LEU A 123 21.04 10.28 7.86
N ILE A 124 21.81 9.93 6.82
CA ILE A 124 23.19 10.41 6.66
C ILE A 124 23.21 11.92 6.40
N ASP A 125 22.31 12.43 5.55
CA ASP A 125 22.19 13.86 5.27
C ASP A 125 21.91 14.67 6.55
N GLU A 126 20.95 14.22 7.36
CA GLU A 126 20.66 14.84 8.66
C GLU A 126 21.83 14.67 9.64
N SER A 127 22.57 13.56 9.60
CA SER A 127 23.75 13.36 10.45
C SER A 127 24.86 14.39 10.17
N VAL A 128 25.06 14.75 8.91
CA VAL A 128 26.05 15.77 8.52
C VAL A 128 25.57 17.15 8.93
N LYS A 129 24.32 17.48 8.62
CA LYS A 129 23.70 18.77 8.96
C LYS A 129 23.73 19.09 10.46
N PHE A 130 23.60 18.07 11.31
CA PHE A 130 23.64 18.23 12.77
C PHE A 130 25.02 17.99 13.39
N GLY A 131 26.06 17.78 12.59
CA GLY A 131 27.43 17.62 13.07
C GLY A 131 27.72 16.28 13.74
N PHE A 132 26.85 15.27 13.56
CA PHE A 132 27.16 13.90 13.95
C PHE A 132 28.14 13.23 12.99
N ARG A 133 28.35 13.80 11.80
CA ARG A 133 29.28 13.34 10.78
C ARG A 133 29.80 14.52 9.95
N GLU A 134 30.98 14.40 9.37
CA GLU A 134 31.59 15.46 8.54
C GLU A 134 31.18 15.40 7.06
N LEU A 135 31.02 14.20 6.49
CA LEU A 135 30.78 13.99 5.05
C LEU A 135 29.60 13.05 4.80
N ASP A 136 28.85 13.28 3.73
CA ASP A 136 27.71 12.47 3.29
C ASP A 136 28.08 11.39 2.25
N ASN A 137 29.38 11.18 2.02
CA ASN A 137 29.94 10.37 0.93
C ASN A 137 29.82 8.84 1.14
N ILE A 138 28.68 8.37 1.62
CA ILE A 138 28.38 6.95 1.82
C ILE A 138 27.36 6.48 0.79
N SER A 139 27.54 5.26 0.29
CA SER A 139 26.60 4.60 -0.61
C SER A 139 25.88 3.43 0.07
N PHE A 140 24.60 3.24 -0.29
CA PHE A 140 23.75 2.16 0.22
C PHE A 140 23.39 1.17 -0.90
N LYS A 141 24.41 0.55 -1.49
CA LYS A 141 24.26 -0.42 -2.58
C LYS A 141 24.21 -1.85 -2.05
N TYR A 142 23.56 -2.74 -2.80
CA TYR A 142 23.55 -4.19 -2.58
C TYR A 142 23.53 -4.91 -3.92
N GLN A 143 23.86 -6.20 -3.92
CA GLN A 143 23.80 -7.04 -5.11
C GLN A 143 22.52 -7.88 -5.07
N GLU A 144 21.65 -7.69 -6.07
CA GLU A 144 20.46 -8.51 -6.24
C GLU A 144 20.85 -9.89 -6.77
N GLU A 145 20.73 -10.92 -5.93
CA GLU A 145 20.96 -12.31 -6.32
C GLU A 145 19.69 -12.97 -6.87
N TYR A 146 18.51 -12.43 -6.53
CA TYR A 146 17.22 -12.99 -6.92
C TYR A 146 16.35 -11.90 -7.54
N THR A 147 16.36 -11.82 -8.88
CA THR A 147 15.29 -11.15 -9.61
C THR A 147 14.14 -12.14 -9.73
N SER A 148 12.93 -11.76 -9.32
CA SER A 148 11.75 -12.53 -9.74
C SER A 148 11.56 -12.29 -11.24
N ASP A 149 11.90 -13.26 -12.06
CA ASP A 149 11.81 -13.19 -13.54
C ASP A 149 10.38 -13.13 -14.09
N ILE A 150 9.38 -12.96 -13.21
CA ILE A 150 7.97 -12.92 -13.62
C ILE A 150 7.68 -11.53 -14.20
N ASP A 151 7.26 -11.49 -15.46
CA ASP A 151 6.83 -10.25 -16.10
C ASP A 151 5.62 -9.64 -15.33
N PRO A 152 5.57 -8.31 -15.14
CA PRO A 152 4.48 -7.67 -14.40
C PRO A 152 3.07 -7.96 -14.93
N ALA A 153 2.91 -8.19 -16.23
CA ALA A 153 1.62 -8.54 -16.81
C ALA A 153 1.23 -9.99 -16.46
N ASP A 154 2.17 -10.93 -16.51
CA ASP A 154 1.94 -12.32 -16.05
C ASP A 154 1.53 -12.35 -14.57
N PHE A 155 2.17 -11.50 -13.75
CA PHE A 155 1.79 -11.34 -12.35
C PHE A 155 0.37 -10.79 -12.20
N ILE A 156 -0.04 -9.79 -12.98
CA ILE A 156 -1.40 -9.24 -12.95
C ILE A 156 -2.41 -10.29 -13.43
N TYR A 157 -2.10 -11.04 -14.49
CA TYR A 157 -2.93 -12.14 -14.98
C TYR A 157 -3.14 -13.20 -13.89
N ALA A 158 -2.07 -13.65 -13.22
CA ALA A 158 -2.17 -14.59 -12.09
C ALA A 158 -2.99 -14.03 -10.91
N CYS A 159 -3.05 -12.71 -10.76
CA CYS A 159 -3.84 -12.04 -9.72
C CYS A 159 -5.32 -11.89 -10.09
N TYR A 160 -5.70 -11.91 -11.37
CA TYR A 160 -7.05 -11.66 -11.86
C TYR A 160 -8.07 -12.66 -11.30
N ILE A 161 -9.20 -12.17 -10.77
CA ILE A 161 -10.29 -13.01 -10.23
C ILE A 161 -11.47 -12.91 -11.21
N PRO A 162 -11.85 -13.99 -11.90
CA PRO A 162 -13.08 -14.02 -12.70
C PRO A 162 -14.32 -13.80 -11.83
N SER A 163 -15.41 -13.31 -12.44
CA SER A 163 -16.64 -12.96 -11.71
C SER A 163 -17.24 -14.16 -10.99
N GLU A 164 -17.20 -15.34 -11.62
CA GLU A 164 -17.74 -16.58 -11.07
C GLU A 164 -16.97 -17.02 -9.84
N LEU A 165 -15.64 -16.91 -9.87
CA LEU A 165 -14.77 -17.23 -8.74
C LEU A 165 -14.95 -16.23 -7.61
N PHE A 166 -15.14 -14.94 -7.93
CA PHE A 166 -15.43 -13.90 -6.94
C PHE A 166 -16.77 -14.14 -6.23
N GLU A 167 -17.84 -14.46 -6.97
CA GLU A 167 -19.15 -14.77 -6.38
C GLU A 167 -19.11 -16.05 -5.53
N GLN A 168 -18.28 -17.05 -5.89
CA GLN A 168 -18.02 -18.20 -5.03
C GLN A 168 -17.30 -17.81 -3.74
N LEU A 169 -16.31 -16.91 -3.82
CA LEU A 169 -15.59 -16.42 -2.64
C LEU A 169 -16.54 -15.70 -1.66
N LEU A 170 -17.49 -14.88 -2.15
CA LEU A 170 -18.47 -14.20 -1.31
C LEU A 170 -19.35 -15.17 -0.51
N LYS A 171 -19.66 -16.35 -1.06
CA LYS A 171 -20.45 -17.38 -0.35
C LYS A 171 -19.74 -17.95 0.89
N HIS A 172 -18.43 -17.79 0.99
CA HIS A 172 -17.58 -18.31 2.06
C HIS A 172 -17.15 -17.24 3.08
N LEU A 173 -17.75 -16.06 3.03
CA LEU A 173 -17.57 -15.05 4.08
C LEU A 173 -17.98 -15.61 5.45
N GLU A 174 -17.17 -15.31 6.46
CA GLU A 174 -17.43 -15.72 7.85
C GLU A 174 -18.73 -15.08 8.35
N ARG A 175 -19.55 -15.85 9.07
CA ARG A 175 -20.87 -15.41 9.55
C ARG A 175 -20.85 -15.24 11.06
N LYS A 176 -20.62 -14.01 11.53
CA LYS A 176 -20.73 -13.64 12.95
C LYS A 176 -22.11 -13.10 13.28
N SER A 177 -22.54 -12.11 12.52
CA SER A 177 -23.88 -11.54 12.52
C SER A 177 -24.34 -11.26 11.08
N GLU A 178 -25.64 -11.04 10.89
CA GLU A 178 -26.19 -10.66 9.60
C GLU A 178 -25.64 -9.31 9.12
N PHE A 179 -25.57 -8.31 10.02
CA PHE A 179 -24.95 -7.02 9.74
C PHE A 179 -23.51 -7.15 9.26
N GLU A 180 -22.67 -7.87 10.01
CA GLU A 180 -21.25 -8.02 9.67
C GLU A 180 -21.06 -8.75 8.35
N ARG A 181 -21.90 -9.76 8.07
CA ARG A 181 -21.86 -10.47 6.79
C ARG A 181 -22.19 -9.57 5.62
N ASP A 182 -23.29 -8.81 5.72
CA ASP A 182 -23.72 -7.91 4.64
C ASP A 182 -22.69 -6.79 4.41
N ARG A 183 -22.14 -6.24 5.49
CA ARG A 183 -21.06 -5.22 5.46
C ARG A 183 -19.80 -5.76 4.79
N ASP A 184 -19.42 -7.00 5.12
CA ASP A 184 -18.22 -7.64 4.58
C ASP A 184 -18.39 -8.00 3.10
N GLU A 185 -19.59 -8.43 2.67
CA GLU A 185 -19.92 -8.56 1.25
C GLU A 185 -19.76 -7.21 0.53
N LEU A 186 -20.31 -6.13 1.09
CA LEU A 186 -20.21 -4.80 0.53
C LEU A 186 -18.74 -4.32 0.42
N ALA A 187 -17.91 -4.61 1.43
CA ALA A 187 -16.48 -4.30 1.40
C ALA A 187 -15.75 -5.03 0.26
N MET A 188 -16.03 -6.33 0.07
CA MET A 188 -15.46 -7.14 -1.00
C MET A 188 -15.91 -6.64 -2.38
N ARG A 189 -17.20 -6.31 -2.54
CA ARG A 189 -17.73 -5.72 -3.78
C ARG A 189 -17.10 -4.37 -4.07
N PHE A 190 -16.88 -3.52 -3.07
CA PHE A 190 -16.18 -2.25 -3.29
C PHE A 190 -14.74 -2.45 -3.78
N GLY A 191 -14.04 -3.47 -3.27
CA GLY A 191 -12.73 -3.86 -3.79
C GLY A 191 -12.78 -4.32 -5.25
N TYR A 192 -13.78 -5.11 -5.63
CA TYR A 192 -13.89 -5.79 -6.93
C TYR A 192 -14.54 -4.95 -8.04
N GLU A 193 -15.57 -4.18 -7.71
CA GLU A 193 -16.43 -3.49 -8.68
C GLU A 193 -16.07 -2.02 -8.88
N ILE A 194 -15.40 -1.40 -7.89
CA ILE A 194 -14.92 0.00 -7.97
C ILE A 194 -13.44 0.17 -7.60
N GLY A 195 -12.75 -0.94 -7.35
CA GLY A 195 -11.29 -0.98 -7.20
C GLY A 195 -10.76 -0.36 -5.90
N VAL A 196 -11.55 -0.26 -4.84
CA VAL A 196 -11.12 0.38 -3.57
C VAL A 196 -10.01 -0.43 -2.88
N ARG A 197 -9.04 0.24 -2.27
CA ARG A 197 -8.00 -0.38 -1.43
C ARG A 197 -8.52 -0.65 -0.03
N THR A 198 -7.95 -1.61 0.69
CA THR A 198 -8.41 -1.97 2.05
C THR A 198 -8.43 -0.76 2.98
N GLU A 199 -7.40 0.09 2.95
CA GLU A 199 -7.32 1.27 3.81
C GLU A 199 -8.30 2.38 3.39
N GLU A 200 -8.70 2.40 2.11
CA GLU A 200 -9.64 3.39 1.59
C GLU A 200 -11.08 3.13 2.04
N LEU A 201 -11.41 1.89 2.46
CA LEU A 201 -12.71 1.55 3.07
C LEU A 201 -12.92 2.29 4.39
N VAL A 202 -11.86 2.44 5.20
CA VAL A 202 -11.99 2.99 6.56
C VAL A 202 -11.31 4.34 6.71
N ARG A 203 -10.79 4.93 5.63
CA ARG A 203 -10.21 6.27 5.67
C ARG A 203 -11.30 7.30 5.95
N ASN A 204 -11.03 8.22 6.87
CA ASN A 204 -11.96 9.29 7.24
C ASN A 204 -12.48 10.02 6.00
N ASN A 205 -13.79 10.32 6.00
CA ASN A 205 -14.53 10.99 4.92
C ASN A 205 -14.69 10.24 3.59
N ASN A 206 -13.98 9.13 3.34
CA ASN A 206 -14.17 8.38 2.09
C ASN A 206 -15.58 7.80 2.01
N TRP A 207 -16.10 7.27 3.11
CA TRP A 207 -17.40 6.60 3.21
C TRP A 207 -18.16 7.04 4.47
N SER A 208 -18.24 8.34 4.71
CA SER A 208 -18.98 8.87 5.85
C SER A 208 -20.49 8.79 5.64
N MET A 209 -21.23 8.49 6.70
CA MET A 209 -22.69 8.38 6.65
C MET A 209 -23.32 9.69 6.20
N LYS A 210 -22.74 10.85 6.56
CA LYS A 210 -23.16 12.16 6.07
C LYS A 210 -23.13 12.25 4.54
N LYS A 211 -22.03 11.81 3.92
CA LYS A 211 -21.85 11.87 2.46
C LYS A 211 -22.77 10.88 1.75
N ILE A 212 -22.95 9.69 2.33
CA ILE A 212 -23.82 8.66 1.76
C ILE A 212 -25.29 9.05 1.83
N LYS A 213 -25.76 9.57 2.98
CA LYS A 213 -27.13 10.11 3.13
C LYS A 213 -27.39 11.25 2.13
N ALA A 214 -26.42 12.14 1.92
CA ALA A 214 -26.53 13.20 0.92
C ALA A 214 -26.58 12.68 -0.52
N ALA A 215 -25.84 11.60 -0.84
CA ALA A 215 -25.91 10.95 -2.15
C ALA A 215 -27.27 10.28 -2.37
N ARG A 216 -27.81 9.61 -1.34
CA ARG A 216 -29.12 8.95 -1.38
C ARG A 216 -30.26 9.91 -1.69
N LEU A 217 -30.25 11.12 -1.13
CA LEU A 217 -31.27 12.14 -1.41
C LEU A 217 -31.33 12.57 -2.88
N LYS A 218 -30.25 12.37 -3.63
CA LYS A 218 -30.15 12.75 -5.05
C LYS A 218 -30.31 11.57 -6.00
N TRP A 219 -30.21 10.35 -5.47
CA TRP A 219 -30.22 9.12 -6.26
C TRP A 219 -31.64 8.71 -6.63
N LYS A 220 -31.79 8.11 -7.81
CA LYS A 220 -33.01 7.45 -8.27
C LYS A 220 -32.68 6.00 -8.63
N LEU A 221 -33.68 5.13 -8.50
CA LEU A 221 -33.53 3.72 -8.86
C LEU A 221 -32.98 3.57 -10.29
N GLY A 222 -31.95 2.74 -10.46
CA GLY A 222 -31.23 2.56 -11.72
C GLY A 222 -30.12 3.58 -12.01
N ASP A 223 -29.97 4.64 -11.22
CA ASP A 223 -28.88 5.61 -11.41
C ASP A 223 -27.55 5.10 -10.84
N GLU A 224 -26.47 5.44 -11.53
CA GLU A 224 -25.10 5.33 -11.02
C GLU A 224 -24.74 6.54 -10.13
N ILE A 225 -23.79 6.35 -9.22
CA ILE A 225 -23.25 7.43 -8.39
C ILE A 225 -21.81 7.72 -8.77
N GLU A 226 -21.56 8.96 -9.21
CA GLU A 226 -20.20 9.50 -9.30
C GLU A 226 -19.72 9.90 -7.90
N TRP A 227 -18.92 9.05 -7.28
CA TRP A 227 -18.35 9.27 -5.96
C TRP A 227 -17.08 10.10 -6.03
N LYS A 228 -17.23 11.40 -5.79
CA LYS A 228 -16.14 12.38 -5.90
C LYS A 228 -15.19 12.37 -4.71
N ASN A 229 -13.93 12.71 -4.96
CA ASN A 229 -12.90 12.91 -3.93
C ASN A 229 -12.68 11.68 -3.01
N LEU A 230 -12.64 10.47 -3.59
CA LEU A 230 -12.16 9.30 -2.88
C LEU A 230 -10.67 9.46 -2.64
N ILE A 231 -10.26 9.54 -1.38
CA ILE A 231 -8.88 9.79 -0.98
C ILE A 231 -8.12 8.46 -0.90
N GLY A 232 -7.15 8.28 -1.79
CA GLY A 232 -6.27 7.13 -1.84
C GLY A 232 -4.90 7.35 -1.19
N LYS A 233 -3.94 6.49 -1.53
CA LYS A 233 -2.56 6.57 -1.03
C LYS A 233 -1.83 7.80 -1.59
N GLY A 234 -1.11 8.54 -0.74
CA GLY A 234 -0.27 9.67 -1.12
C GLY A 234 0.13 10.53 0.08
N GLY A 235 1.27 11.23 0.00
CA GLY A 235 1.71 12.09 1.10
C GLY A 235 0.83 13.34 1.26
N GLY A 236 0.54 13.74 2.50
CA GLY A 236 -0.18 14.97 2.82
C GLY A 236 -1.71 14.85 2.72
N GLY A 237 -2.25 13.71 3.13
CA GLY A 237 -3.70 13.48 3.15
C GLY A 237 -4.20 12.52 2.08
N GLY A 238 -3.40 12.16 1.07
CA GLY A 238 -3.73 11.18 0.03
C GLY A 238 -4.01 11.80 -1.35
N LYS A 239 -3.94 11.01 -2.43
CA LYS A 239 -4.36 11.47 -3.77
C LYS A 239 -5.86 11.26 -3.93
N SER A 240 -6.61 12.31 -4.27
CA SER A 240 -8.03 12.19 -4.60
C SER A 240 -8.22 11.56 -5.97
N ARG A 241 -9.31 10.81 -6.13
CA ARG A 241 -9.83 10.35 -7.42
C ARG A 241 -11.34 10.17 -7.35
N ASP A 242 -11.97 10.14 -8.51
CA ASP A 242 -13.40 9.92 -8.61
C ASP A 242 -13.69 8.48 -9.05
N VAL A 243 -14.58 7.82 -8.34
CA VAL A 243 -15.02 6.45 -8.68
C VAL A 243 -16.50 6.46 -9.04
N MET A 244 -16.91 5.46 -9.81
CA MET A 244 -18.27 5.31 -10.30
C MET A 244 -18.86 4.05 -9.69
N ILE A 245 -19.95 4.21 -8.94
CA ILE A 245 -20.68 3.10 -8.31
C ILE A 245 -21.84 2.76 -9.23
N LYS A 246 -21.82 1.53 -9.78
CA LYS A 246 -22.84 1.05 -10.70
C LYS A 246 -24.19 0.84 -10.00
N PRO A 247 -25.32 0.89 -10.72
CA PRO A 247 -26.66 0.82 -10.14
C PRO A 247 -26.83 -0.35 -9.16
N ASP A 248 -26.50 -1.58 -9.55
CA ASP A 248 -26.64 -2.77 -8.71
C ASP A 248 -25.90 -2.65 -7.37
N LEU A 249 -24.72 -2.02 -7.35
CA LEU A 249 -23.94 -1.81 -6.12
C LEU A 249 -24.48 -0.65 -5.29
N VAL A 250 -25.06 0.37 -5.91
CA VAL A 250 -25.76 1.46 -5.20
C VAL A 250 -27.01 0.93 -4.50
N GLU A 251 -27.79 0.10 -5.20
CA GLU A 251 -28.98 -0.55 -4.63
C GLU A 251 -28.58 -1.40 -3.42
N LYS A 252 -27.59 -2.29 -3.58
CA LYS A 252 -27.05 -3.09 -2.46
C LYS A 252 -26.55 -2.22 -1.29
N LEU A 253 -25.89 -1.10 -1.57
CA LEU A 253 -25.43 -0.16 -0.54
C LEU A 253 -26.62 0.41 0.26
N PHE A 254 -27.67 0.87 -0.42
CA PHE A 254 -28.81 1.48 0.26
C PHE A 254 -29.72 0.47 0.94
N GLU A 255 -29.93 -0.71 0.35
CA GLU A 255 -30.61 -1.83 1.00
C GLU A 255 -29.90 -2.24 2.29
N HIS A 256 -28.56 -2.34 2.26
CA HIS A 256 -27.76 -2.63 3.45
C HIS A 256 -27.94 -1.55 4.52
N MET A 257 -27.98 -0.28 4.13
CA MET A 257 -28.21 0.82 5.07
C MET A 257 -29.60 0.78 5.70
N ASP A 258 -30.64 0.50 4.90
CA ASP A 258 -32.03 0.42 5.38
C ASP A 258 -32.22 -0.74 6.35
N LYS A 259 -31.68 -1.90 5.98
CA LYS A 259 -31.77 -3.11 6.78
C LYS A 259 -31.15 -2.96 8.17
N HIS A 260 -30.11 -2.14 8.28
CA HIS A 260 -29.32 -1.95 9.50
C HIS A 260 -29.36 -0.50 10.00
N GLU A 261 -30.50 0.18 9.81
CA GLU A 261 -30.68 1.61 10.12
C GLU A 261 -30.30 1.95 11.56
N GLU A 262 -30.63 1.10 12.54
CA GLU A 262 -30.34 1.32 13.95
C GLU A 262 -28.83 1.46 14.23
N ILE A 263 -27.99 0.66 13.57
CA ILE A 263 -26.53 0.75 13.69
C ILE A 263 -26.01 2.03 13.02
N TYR A 264 -26.59 2.39 11.88
CA TYR A 264 -26.22 3.59 11.13
C TYR A 264 -26.79 4.90 11.71
N ALA A 265 -27.65 4.81 12.72
CA ALA A 265 -28.08 5.95 13.52
C ALA A 265 -26.98 6.41 14.49
N SER A 266 -26.15 5.47 14.99
CA SER A 266 -25.03 5.76 15.92
C SER A 266 -23.66 5.84 15.25
N SER A 267 -23.54 5.47 13.97
CA SER A 267 -22.27 5.47 13.25
C SER A 267 -22.06 6.71 12.35
N GLU A 268 -20.82 7.23 12.34
CA GLU A 268 -20.38 8.23 11.36
C GLU A 268 -19.82 7.61 10.07
N HIS A 269 -19.63 6.28 10.03
CA HIS A 269 -18.92 5.56 8.98
C HIS A 269 -19.72 4.38 8.42
N LEU A 270 -19.67 4.16 7.10
CA LEU A 270 -20.27 2.97 6.48
C LEU A 270 -19.63 1.68 7.00
N TYR A 271 -18.30 1.64 6.99
CA TYR A 271 -17.55 0.47 7.43
C TYR A 271 -17.26 0.57 8.93
N CYS A 272 -18.24 0.14 9.72
CA CYS A 272 -18.22 0.15 11.18
C CYS A 272 -18.47 -1.23 11.79
N GLN A 273 -18.17 -1.37 13.08
CA GLN A 273 -18.56 -2.49 13.93
C GLN A 273 -20.05 -2.39 14.27
N ALA A 274 -20.61 -3.44 14.89
CA ALA A 274 -22.03 -3.48 15.25
C ALA A 274 -22.43 -2.40 16.28
N ASP A 275 -21.46 -1.86 17.03
CA ASP A 275 -21.65 -0.72 17.94
C ASP A 275 -21.50 0.66 17.27
N GLY A 276 -21.25 0.69 15.95
CA GLY A 276 -21.05 1.91 15.17
C GLY A 276 -19.60 2.43 15.15
N THR A 277 -18.67 1.79 15.85
CA THR A 277 -17.26 2.22 15.86
C THR A 277 -16.55 1.90 14.54
N LEU A 278 -15.57 2.72 14.14
CA LEU A 278 -14.83 2.54 12.88
C LEU A 278 -14.04 1.21 12.85
N LEU A 279 -14.03 0.54 11.70
CA LEU A 279 -13.22 -0.67 11.50
C LEU A 279 -11.72 -0.38 11.37
N GLY A 280 -10.90 -1.40 11.64
CA GLY A 280 -9.46 -1.33 11.45
C GLY A 280 -9.02 -1.28 9.98
N ALA A 281 -7.88 -0.65 9.70
CA ALA A 281 -7.32 -0.47 8.34
C ALA A 281 -7.12 -1.77 7.52
N LYS A 282 -6.98 -2.90 8.21
CA LYS A 282 -6.78 -4.23 7.59
C LYS A 282 -8.06 -5.01 7.39
N HIS A 283 -9.24 -4.44 7.68
CA HIS A 283 -10.51 -5.17 7.67
C HIS A 283 -10.74 -5.90 6.35
N GLY A 284 -10.69 -5.21 5.21
CA GLY A 284 -10.87 -5.84 3.89
C GLY A 284 -9.86 -6.96 3.62
N THR A 285 -8.59 -6.78 3.98
CA THR A 285 -7.56 -7.84 3.88
C THR A 285 -7.92 -9.06 4.71
N ASN A 286 -8.35 -8.87 5.95
CA ASN A 286 -8.72 -9.96 6.85
C ASN A 286 -9.99 -10.68 6.37
N THR A 287 -11.01 -9.93 5.95
CA THR A 287 -12.25 -10.47 5.37
C THR A 287 -11.95 -11.35 4.16
N PHE A 288 -11.13 -10.86 3.22
CA PHE A 288 -10.72 -11.65 2.05
C PHE A 288 -9.96 -12.91 2.47
N TYR A 289 -9.02 -12.78 3.41
CA TYR A 289 -8.18 -13.89 3.87
C TYR A 289 -9.01 -14.99 4.53
N ASN A 290 -9.94 -14.63 5.41
CA ASN A 290 -10.84 -15.58 6.06
C ASN A 290 -11.75 -16.27 5.03
N ALA A 291 -12.34 -15.52 4.11
CA ALA A 291 -13.15 -16.09 3.03
C ALA A 291 -12.34 -17.05 2.15
N LYS A 292 -11.09 -16.72 1.85
CA LYS A 292 -10.16 -17.58 1.10
C LYS A 292 -9.89 -18.89 1.85
N ILE A 293 -9.61 -18.83 3.15
CA ILE A 293 -9.37 -20.03 3.96
C ILE A 293 -10.62 -20.92 3.96
N ASN A 294 -11.79 -20.33 4.20
CA ASN A 294 -13.05 -21.06 4.25
C ASN A 294 -13.39 -21.71 2.91
N PHE A 295 -13.08 -21.04 1.80
CA PHE A 295 -13.31 -21.58 0.46
C PHE A 295 -12.27 -22.64 0.06
N ASN A 296 -11.03 -22.54 0.58
CA ASN A 296 -9.94 -23.49 0.36
C ASN A 296 -9.70 -23.86 -1.13
N ASN A 297 -9.79 -22.86 -2.01
CA ASN A 297 -9.58 -23.03 -3.45
C ASN A 297 -8.15 -22.61 -3.85
N SER A 298 -7.41 -23.51 -4.50
CA SER A 298 -6.01 -23.29 -4.90
C SER A 298 -5.80 -22.12 -5.85
N GLU A 299 -6.80 -21.76 -6.67
CA GLU A 299 -6.72 -20.60 -7.55
C GLU A 299 -6.57 -19.29 -6.76
N LEU A 300 -7.01 -19.26 -5.50
CA LEU A 300 -6.93 -18.08 -4.65
C LEU A 300 -5.60 -17.93 -3.90
N ASN A 301 -4.69 -18.91 -3.98
CA ASN A 301 -3.48 -18.95 -3.14
C ASN A 301 -2.65 -17.66 -3.21
N PHE A 302 -2.46 -17.11 -4.42
CA PHE A 302 -1.69 -15.89 -4.68
C PHE A 302 -2.53 -14.59 -4.65
N LYS A 303 -3.81 -14.69 -4.26
CA LYS A 303 -4.77 -13.59 -4.30
C LYS A 303 -5.00 -13.01 -2.90
N SER A 304 -5.33 -11.73 -2.87
CA SER A 304 -5.64 -10.96 -1.66
C SER A 304 -6.63 -9.83 -1.99
N PHE A 305 -7.15 -9.14 -0.97
CA PHE A 305 -8.07 -8.01 -1.17
C PHE A 305 -7.52 -6.97 -2.15
N GLN A 306 -6.23 -6.63 -2.04
CA GLN A 306 -5.60 -5.68 -2.95
C GLN A 306 -5.63 -6.14 -4.43
N LYS A 307 -5.77 -7.44 -4.68
CA LYS A 307 -5.87 -8.03 -6.02
C LYS A 307 -7.28 -7.91 -6.63
N LEU A 308 -8.30 -7.64 -5.81
CA LEU A 308 -9.62 -7.25 -6.31
C LEU A 308 -9.51 -5.97 -7.15
N ARG A 309 -8.65 -5.02 -6.76
CA ARG A 309 -8.37 -3.82 -7.56
C ARG A 309 -7.74 -4.13 -8.92
N HIS A 310 -6.87 -5.13 -9.02
CA HIS A 310 -6.36 -5.55 -10.33
C HIS A 310 -7.49 -6.15 -11.17
N SER A 311 -8.39 -6.91 -10.54
CA SER A 311 -9.55 -7.48 -11.23
C SER A 311 -10.50 -6.39 -11.72
N TYR A 312 -10.77 -5.37 -10.90
CA TYR A 312 -11.49 -4.16 -11.31
C TYR A 312 -10.85 -3.49 -12.53
N ALA A 313 -9.53 -3.24 -12.48
CA ALA A 313 -8.80 -2.60 -13.56
C ALA A 313 -8.90 -3.41 -14.87
N THR A 314 -8.71 -4.73 -14.78
CA THR A 314 -8.82 -5.65 -15.92
C THR A 314 -10.25 -5.68 -16.46
N ASN A 315 -11.27 -5.80 -15.60
CA ASN A 315 -12.68 -5.77 -15.99
C ASN A 315 -13.08 -4.46 -16.67
N LEU A 316 -12.61 -3.32 -16.14
CA LEU A 316 -12.83 -2.01 -16.75
C LEU A 316 -12.16 -1.91 -18.11
N THR A 317 -10.99 -2.52 -18.27
CA THR A 317 -10.25 -2.54 -19.54
C THR A 317 -10.95 -3.43 -20.57
N LEU A 318 -11.40 -4.63 -20.16
CA LEU A 318 -12.23 -5.53 -20.98
C LEU A 318 -13.50 -4.82 -21.47
N TRP A 319 -14.19 -4.13 -20.57
CA TRP A 319 -15.35 -3.31 -20.92
C TRP A 319 -14.98 -2.19 -21.88
N GLY A 320 -13.88 -1.48 -21.63
CA GLY A 320 -13.38 -0.43 -22.51
C GLY A 320 -13.07 -0.93 -23.92
N ILE A 321 -12.41 -2.09 -24.06
CA ILE A 321 -12.15 -2.73 -25.35
C ILE A 321 -13.47 -3.06 -26.06
N LYS A 322 -14.42 -3.67 -25.35
CA LYS A 322 -15.71 -4.08 -25.92
C LYS A 322 -16.51 -2.89 -26.49
N TYR A 323 -16.43 -1.72 -25.85
CA TYR A 323 -17.20 -0.54 -26.24
C TYR A 323 -16.35 0.56 -26.92
N GLY A 324 -15.09 0.29 -27.25
CA GLY A 324 -14.21 1.25 -27.93
C GLY A 324 -13.86 2.49 -27.10
N LEU A 325 -13.75 2.35 -25.77
CA LEU A 325 -13.49 3.46 -24.85
C LEU A 325 -11.98 3.72 -24.67
N PRO A 326 -11.59 4.97 -24.41
CA PRO A 326 -10.18 5.33 -24.25
C PRO A 326 -9.60 4.72 -22.97
N THR A 327 -8.38 4.20 -23.06
CA THR A 327 -7.63 3.63 -21.92
C THR A 327 -7.35 4.66 -20.82
N ARG A 328 -7.35 5.95 -21.17
CA ARG A 328 -7.33 7.08 -20.23
C ARG A 328 -8.36 6.91 -19.11
N LEU A 329 -9.55 6.37 -19.42
CA LEU A 329 -10.60 6.09 -18.44
C LEU A 329 -10.10 5.16 -17.31
N VAL A 330 -9.39 4.09 -17.66
CA VAL A 330 -8.84 3.14 -16.69
C VAL A 330 -7.81 3.83 -15.79
N GLN A 331 -6.95 4.65 -16.39
CA GLN A 331 -5.95 5.42 -15.67
C GLN A 331 -6.58 6.37 -14.64
N ASP A 332 -7.60 7.12 -15.04
CA ASP A 332 -8.28 8.10 -14.19
C ASP A 332 -9.03 7.42 -13.04
N ARG A 333 -9.76 6.33 -13.31
CA ARG A 333 -10.47 5.54 -12.27
C ARG A 333 -9.53 4.88 -11.28
N LEU A 334 -8.32 4.50 -11.71
CA LEU A 334 -7.29 3.95 -10.85
C LEU A 334 -6.38 5.02 -10.22
N GLY A 335 -6.47 6.28 -10.61
CA GLY A 335 -5.56 7.34 -10.14
C GLY A 335 -4.08 7.02 -10.39
N HIS A 336 -3.77 6.36 -11.51
CA HIS A 336 -2.38 6.10 -11.90
C HIS A 336 -1.76 7.36 -12.51
N SER A 337 -0.61 7.79 -11.99
CA SER A 337 0.13 8.92 -12.57
C SER A 337 0.90 8.54 -13.83
N ASP A 338 1.24 7.26 -14.00
CA ASP A 338 2.01 6.74 -15.13
C ASP A 338 1.11 5.84 -16.01
N ALA A 339 1.12 6.11 -17.31
CA ALA A 339 0.41 5.32 -18.31
C ALA A 339 0.98 3.90 -18.43
N SER A 340 2.29 3.71 -18.21
CA SER A 340 2.95 2.39 -18.29
C SER A 340 2.33 1.35 -17.34
N THR A 341 1.83 1.81 -16.19
CA THR A 341 1.14 0.96 -15.21
C THR A 341 -0.24 0.53 -15.72
N THR A 342 -0.88 1.35 -16.55
CA THR A 342 -2.19 1.05 -17.14
C THR A 342 -2.06 0.14 -18.37
N GLU A 343 -0.98 0.26 -19.15
CA GLU A 343 -0.69 -0.59 -20.31
C GLU A 343 -0.65 -2.08 -19.94
N LEU A 344 -0.20 -2.42 -18.72
CA LEU A 344 -0.21 -3.80 -18.21
C LEU A 344 -1.61 -4.44 -18.20
N TYR A 345 -2.67 -3.67 -17.91
CA TYR A 345 -4.03 -4.21 -17.90
C TYR A 345 -4.59 -4.38 -19.30
N GLN A 346 -4.10 -3.61 -20.28
CA GLN A 346 -4.46 -3.83 -21.69
C GLN A 346 -3.90 -5.16 -22.19
N GLU A 347 -2.62 -5.41 -21.91
CA GLU A 347 -1.96 -6.68 -22.22
C GLU A 347 -2.75 -7.86 -21.64
N VAL A 348 -3.03 -7.81 -20.33
CA VAL A 348 -3.79 -8.86 -19.63
C VAL A 348 -5.22 -9.01 -20.15
N ALA A 349 -5.92 -7.91 -20.48
CA ALA A 349 -7.28 -7.97 -21.01
C ALA A 349 -7.33 -8.63 -22.39
N HIS A 350 -6.34 -8.38 -23.26
CA HIS A 350 -6.25 -9.07 -24.55
C HIS A 350 -5.95 -10.55 -24.38
N LEU A 351 -5.08 -10.92 -23.43
CA LEU A 351 -4.82 -12.30 -23.10
C LEU A 351 -6.09 -13.03 -22.61
N ILE A 352 -6.86 -12.41 -21.71
CA ILE A 352 -8.14 -12.96 -21.22
C ILE A 352 -9.18 -13.11 -22.34
N ASN A 353 -9.24 -12.17 -23.28
CA ASN A 353 -10.10 -12.25 -24.46
C ASN A 353 -9.61 -13.26 -25.52
N GLY A 354 -8.51 -13.98 -25.28
CA GLY A 354 -7.93 -14.93 -26.22
C GLY A 354 -7.17 -14.29 -27.40
N ASN A 355 -6.98 -12.97 -27.40
CA ASN A 355 -6.18 -12.27 -28.42
C ASN A 355 -4.70 -12.25 -28.03
N VAL A 356 -4.10 -13.45 -28.02
CA VAL A 356 -2.70 -13.68 -27.60
C VAL A 356 -1.72 -12.87 -28.47
N LYS A 357 -1.98 -12.76 -29.78
CA LYS A 357 -1.11 -12.01 -30.70
C LYS A 357 -1.00 -10.54 -30.30
N LEU A 358 -2.14 -9.88 -30.07
CA LEU A 358 -2.15 -8.47 -29.69
C LEU A 358 -1.58 -8.25 -28.29
N SER A 359 -1.81 -9.19 -27.37
CA SER A 359 -1.16 -9.19 -26.05
C SER A 359 0.37 -9.17 -26.18
N GLU A 360 0.93 -10.06 -27.01
CA GLU A 360 2.38 -10.12 -27.24
C GLU A 360 2.91 -8.87 -27.96
N GLU A 361 2.17 -8.31 -28.92
CA GLU A 361 2.55 -7.04 -29.56
C GLU A 361 2.65 -5.90 -28.54
N ILE A 362 1.67 -5.77 -27.64
CA ILE A 362 1.70 -4.76 -26.56
C ILE A 362 2.88 -5.01 -25.61
N ARG A 363 3.11 -6.27 -25.22
CA ARG A 363 4.25 -6.67 -24.39
C ARG A 363 5.58 -6.22 -25.00
N MET A 364 5.79 -6.50 -26.28
CA MET A 364 7.02 -6.14 -26.98
C MET A 364 7.24 -4.63 -27.01
N VAL A 365 6.20 -3.85 -27.29
CA VAL A 365 6.28 -2.37 -27.26
C VAL A 365 6.61 -1.86 -25.86
N ARG A 366 5.98 -2.40 -24.82
CA ARG A 366 6.24 -2.04 -23.42
C ARG A 366 7.69 -2.34 -23.01
N LEU A 367 8.19 -3.53 -23.36
CA LEU A 367 9.56 -3.93 -23.04
C LEU A 367 10.60 -3.07 -23.78
N ASP A 368 10.34 -2.69 -25.02
CA ASP A 368 11.23 -1.79 -25.77
C ASP A 368 11.27 -0.39 -25.16
N LYS A 369 10.12 0.19 -24.82
CA LYS A 369 10.04 1.46 -24.07
C LYS A 369 10.86 1.42 -22.78
N ARG A 370 10.76 0.32 -22.02
CA ARG A 370 11.50 0.14 -20.76
C ARG A 370 13.01 0.08 -20.99
N LYS A 371 13.47 -0.67 -22.00
CA LYS A 371 14.89 -0.74 -22.37
C LYS A 371 15.44 0.61 -22.79
N ASN A 372 14.68 1.38 -23.57
CA ASN A 372 15.09 2.71 -24.00
C ASN A 372 15.20 3.69 -22.82
N ALA A 373 14.21 3.70 -21.93
CA ALA A 373 14.25 4.51 -20.70
C ALA A 373 15.44 4.15 -19.79
N GLN A 374 15.81 2.87 -19.71
CA GLN A 374 16.97 2.44 -18.93
C GLN A 374 18.28 2.93 -19.56
N ARG A 375 18.44 2.81 -20.88
CA ARG A 375 19.61 3.36 -21.60
C ARG A 375 19.76 4.87 -21.43
N GLU A 376 18.64 5.61 -21.42
CA GLU A 376 18.67 7.05 -21.18
C GLU A 376 19.11 7.40 -19.75
N LYS A 377 18.64 6.64 -18.75
CA LYS A 377 19.10 6.80 -17.36
C LYS A 377 20.60 6.51 -17.21
N GLU A 378 21.09 5.45 -17.86
CA GLU A 378 22.52 5.09 -17.82
C GLU A 378 23.39 6.18 -18.47
N LYS A 379 22.92 6.81 -19.56
CA LYS A 379 23.60 7.94 -20.21
C LYS A 379 23.60 9.24 -19.40
N ASN A 380 22.60 9.45 -18.55
CA ASN A 380 22.49 10.66 -17.73
C ASN A 380 23.21 10.55 -16.38
N ASN A 381 23.55 9.32 -15.95
CA ASN A 381 24.21 9.03 -14.67
C ASN A 381 25.69 8.63 -14.82
N GLY A 382 26.20 8.56 -16.05
CA GLY A 382 27.63 8.41 -16.37
C GLY A 382 28.19 9.71 -16.91
#